data_AF-A0A352CI58-F1
#
_entry.id   AF-A0A352CI58-F1
#
_cell.length_a   1.000
_cell.length_b   1.000
_cell.length_c   1.000
_cell.angle_alpha   90.00
_cell.angle_beta   90.00
_cell.angle_gamma   90.00
#
_symmetry.space_group_name_H-M   'P 1'
#
loop_
_entity.id
_entity.type
_entity.pdbx_description
1 polymer ?
#
loop_
_entity_poly.entity_id
_entity_poly.type
_entity_poly.pdbx_seq_one_letter_code
_entity_poly.pdbx_strand_id
1 'polypeptide(L)'
;LLKCIDEFGVSHFVFSSSCTVYGNPDQIPVTEATPIKTAESPYGSTKQISEQIIQDYAKRSAANHILLRYFNPAGAHPTALLG
;
A
#
# COMPACT_ATOMS: atom_id res chain seq x y z
N LEU A 1 -2.69 4.69 -14.13
CA LEU A 1 -2.00 3.43 -13.76
C LEU A 1 -2.91 2.23 -13.86
N LEU A 2 -3.94 2.06 -13.01
CA LEU A 2 -4.81 0.87 -13.10
C LEU A 2 -5.48 0.67 -14.47
N LYS A 3 -5.93 1.74 -15.13
CA LYS A 3 -6.44 1.66 -16.52
C LYS A 3 -5.40 1.11 -17.51
N CYS A 4 -4.13 1.47 -17.31
CA CYS A 4 -3.04 1.02 -18.18
C CYS A 4 -2.70 -0.46 -17.96
N ILE A 5 -3.02 -1.03 -16.80
CA ILE A 5 -2.86 -2.46 -16.56
C ILE A 5 -3.73 -3.25 -17.56
N ASP A 6 -4.99 -2.83 -17.72
CA ASP A 6 -5.90 -3.45 -18.69
C ASP A 6 -5.45 -3.18 -20.13
N GLU A 7 -5.13 -1.92 -20.44
CA GLU A 7 -4.76 -1.48 -21.80
C GLU A 7 -3.52 -2.19 -22.35
N PHE A 8 -2.54 -2.47 -21.49
CA PHE A 8 -1.27 -3.07 -21.89
C PHE A 8 -1.10 -4.52 -21.42
N GLY A 9 -2.15 -5.13 -20.85
CA GLY A 9 -2.10 -6.53 -20.40
C GLY A 9 -1.05 -6.81 -19.32
N VAL A 10 -0.85 -5.88 -18.38
CA VAL A 10 0.13 -6.03 -17.30
C VAL A 10 -0.36 -7.10 -16.31
N SER A 11 0.47 -8.09 -16.01
CA SER A 11 0.09 -9.26 -15.19
C SER A 11 0.25 -9.06 -13.67
N HIS A 12 1.05 -8.08 -13.23
CA HIS A 12 1.37 -7.87 -11.82
C HIS A 12 1.46 -6.38 -11.47
N PHE A 13 0.89 -6.01 -10.33
CA PHE A 13 0.94 -4.65 -9.79
C PHE A 13 1.26 -4.66 -8.30
N VAL A 14 2.32 -3.93 -7.92
CA VAL A 14 2.75 -3.76 -6.53
C VAL A 14 2.45 -2.33 -6.10
N PHE A 15 1.66 -2.17 -5.04
CA PHE A 15 1.40 -0.87 -4.45
C PHE A 15 2.21 -0.69 -3.16
N SER A 16 2.98 0.39 -3.11
CA SER A 16 3.63 0.86 -1.89
C SER A 16 2.60 1.56 -1.01
N SER A 17 2.00 0.81 -0.10
CA SER A 17 1.16 1.32 0.97
C SER A 17 2.01 1.74 2.18
N SER A 18 1.40 1.95 3.34
CA SER A 18 2.06 2.38 4.57
C SER A 18 1.30 1.88 5.80
N CYS A 19 1.99 1.66 6.91
CA CYS A 19 1.38 1.35 8.20
C CYS A 19 0.47 2.48 8.71
N THR A 20 0.54 3.69 8.14
CA THR A 20 -0.39 4.79 8.47
C THR A 20 -1.85 4.45 8.15
N VAL A 21 -2.12 3.42 7.33
CA VAL A 21 -3.50 2.96 7.07
C VAL A 21 -4.17 2.39 8.32
N TYR A 22 -3.41 1.99 9.33
CA TYR A 22 -3.99 1.48 10.58
C TYR A 22 -4.47 2.60 11.52
N GLY A 23 -4.20 3.88 11.21
CA GLY A 23 -4.48 4.99 12.12
C GLY A 23 -3.73 4.83 13.44
N ASN A 24 -4.43 5.03 14.56
CA ASN A 24 -3.91 4.74 15.90
C ASN A 24 -4.38 3.35 16.40
N PRO A 25 -3.57 2.28 16.24
CA PRO A 25 -3.97 0.92 16.57
C PRO A 25 -4.12 0.72 18.09
N ASP A 26 -5.06 -0.13 18.51
CA ASP A 26 -5.27 -0.43 19.94
C ASP A 26 -4.23 -1.39 20.52
N GLN A 27 -3.57 -2.16 19.66
CA GLN A 27 -2.63 -3.21 20.05
C GLN A 27 -1.39 -3.21 19.17
N ILE A 28 -0.27 -3.58 19.77
CA ILE A 28 1.04 -3.73 19.14
C ILE A 28 1.55 -5.13 19.52
N PRO A 29 2.15 -5.91 18.60
CA PRO A 29 2.46 -5.56 17.21
C PRO A 29 1.21 -5.50 16.32
N VAL A 30 1.28 -4.64 15.30
CA VAL A 30 0.26 -4.53 14.26
C VAL A 30 0.44 -5.67 13.26
N THR A 31 -0.66 -6.25 12.81
CA THR A 31 -0.68 -7.30 11.77
C THR A 31 -1.63 -6.88 10.63
N GLU A 32 -1.69 -7.66 9.56
CA GLU A 32 -2.64 -7.46 8.47
C GLU A 32 -4.10 -7.61 8.91
N ALA A 33 -4.34 -8.31 10.03
CA ALA A 33 -5.65 -8.45 10.65
C ALA A 33 -6.04 -7.26 11.55
N THR A 34 -5.10 -6.35 11.86
CA THR A 34 -5.41 -5.14 12.64
C THR A 34 -6.43 -4.27 11.87
N PRO A 35 -7.53 -3.84 12.51
CA PRO A 35 -8.52 -2.99 11.86
C PRO A 35 -7.91 -1.70 11.31
N ILE A 36 -8.32 -1.33 10.10
CA ILE A 36 -8.04 -0.02 9.50
C ILE A 36 -8.96 1.00 10.18
N LYS A 37 -8.38 1.94 10.94
CA LYS A 37 -9.10 3.07 11.55
C LYS A 37 -8.98 4.32 10.70
N THR A 38 -9.74 5.37 11.02
CA THR A 38 -9.61 6.68 10.35
C THR A 38 -8.15 7.13 10.34
N ALA A 39 -7.62 7.45 9.15
CA ALA A 39 -6.27 7.96 9.04
C ALA A 39 -6.10 9.30 9.76
N GLU A 40 -4.96 9.46 10.44
CA GLU A 40 -4.64 10.66 11.21
C GLU A 40 -4.02 11.79 10.37
N SER A 41 -3.78 11.53 9.08
CA SER A 41 -3.18 12.50 8.17
C SER A 41 -3.75 12.36 6.76
N PRO A 42 -3.72 13.43 5.95
CA PRO A 42 -4.08 13.35 4.53
C PRO A 42 -3.26 12.29 3.79
N TYR A 43 -1.98 12.13 4.12
CA TYR A 43 -1.14 11.07 3.57
C TYR A 43 -1.73 9.67 3.85
N GLY A 44 -2.04 9.37 5.11
CA GLY A 44 -2.67 8.10 5.48
C GLY A 44 -4.01 7.88 4.77
N SER A 45 -4.82 8.94 4.66
CA SER A 45 -6.10 8.89 3.93
C SER A 45 -5.90 8.54 2.45
N THR A 46 -4.89 9.11 1.79
CA THR A 46 -4.60 8.77 0.38
C THR A 46 -4.22 7.30 0.22
N LYS A 47 -3.49 6.72 1.20
CA LYS A 47 -3.13 5.29 1.18
C LYS A 47 -4.37 4.42 1.39
N GLN A 48 -5.24 4.73 2.34
CA GLN A 48 -6.50 4.01 2.56
C GLN A 48 -7.39 4.03 1.31
N ILE A 49 -7.59 5.20 0.71
CA ILE A 49 -8.39 5.35 -0.51
C ILE A 49 -7.77 4.57 -1.66
N SER A 50 -6.44 4.63 -1.83
CA SER A 50 -5.74 3.88 -2.88
C SER A 50 -5.88 2.37 -2.69
N GLU A 51 -5.75 1.86 -1.46
CA GLU A 51 -5.97 0.44 -1.16
C GLU A 51 -7.40 0.02 -1.51
N GLN A 52 -8.40 0.81 -1.13
CA GLN A 52 -9.81 0.53 -1.46
C GLN A 52 -10.02 0.47 -2.98
N ILE A 53 -9.51 1.47 -3.72
CA ILE A 53 -9.60 1.50 -5.19
C ILE A 53 -8.93 0.27 -5.82
N ILE A 54 -7.75 -0.12 -5.33
CA ILE A 54 -7.02 -1.28 -5.85
C ILE A 54 -7.75 -2.58 -5.52
N GLN A 55 -8.29 -2.73 -4.31
CA GLN A 55 -9.08 -3.91 -3.92
C GLN A 55 -10.33 -4.05 -4.78
N ASP A 56 -11.05 -2.95 -5.03
CA ASP A 56 -12.23 -2.96 -5.90
C ASP A 56 -11.86 -3.22 -7.36
N TYR A 57 -10.74 -2.69 -7.84
CA TYR A 57 -10.21 -3.00 -9.16
C TYR A 57 -9.78 -4.48 -9.28
N ALA A 58 -9.13 -5.03 -8.26
CA ALA A 58 -8.64 -6.41 -8.24
C ALA A 58 -9.77 -7.45 -8.31
N LYS A 59 -10.99 -7.12 -7.83
CA LYS A 59 -12.17 -8.00 -7.96
C LYS A 59 -12.56 -8.30 -9.41
N ARG A 60 -12.17 -7.44 -10.37
CA ARG A 60 -12.50 -7.57 -11.80
C ARG A 60 -11.28 -7.72 -12.71
N SER A 61 -10.09 -7.44 -12.22
CA SER A 61 -8.86 -7.50 -12.99
C SER A 61 -8.31 -8.92 -13.03
N ALA A 62 -7.75 -9.32 -14.18
CA ALA A 62 -7.01 -10.58 -14.31
C ALA A 62 -5.56 -10.49 -13.78
N ALA A 63 -5.09 -9.28 -13.45
CA ALA A 63 -3.75 -9.06 -12.93
C ALA A 63 -3.67 -9.41 -11.43
N ASN A 64 -2.47 -9.80 -10.99
CA ASN A 64 -2.18 -10.01 -9.58
C ASN A 64 -1.82 -8.69 -8.91
N HIS A 65 -2.36 -8.44 -7.72
CA HIS A 65 -2.15 -7.20 -6.97
C HIS A 65 -1.62 -7.51 -5.58
N ILE A 66 -0.64 -6.73 -5.11
CA ILE A 66 -0.15 -6.80 -3.74
C ILE A 66 -0.04 -5.40 -3.13
N LEU A 67 -0.43 -5.29 -1.87
CA LEU A 67 -0.39 -4.06 -1.08
C LEU A 67 0.68 -4.24 0.00
N LEU A 68 1.80 -3.51 -0.11
CA LEU A 68 2.88 -3.59 0.88
C LEU A 68 2.78 -2.41 1.84
N ARG A 69 2.44 -2.69 3.10
CA ARG A 69 2.31 -1.67 4.15
C ARG A 69 3.63 -1.53 4.90
N TYR A 70 4.51 -0.67 4.40
CA TYR A 70 5.79 -0.40 5.07
C TYR A 70 5.57 0.34 6.39
N PHE A 71 6.43 0.03 7.36
CA PHE A 71 6.65 0.90 8.51
C PHE A 71 7.65 1.99 8.11
N ASN A 72 8.71 2.20 8.88
CA ASN A 72 9.67 3.26 8.65
C ASN A 72 10.95 2.66 8.08
N PRO A 73 11.16 2.68 6.74
CA PRO A 73 12.44 2.32 6.16
C PRO A 73 13.51 3.36 6.55
N ALA A 74 14.73 2.90 6.80
CA ALA A 74 15.88 3.74 7.09
C ALA A 74 17.17 3.07 6.59
N GLY A 75 18.20 3.89 6.37
CA GLY A 75 19.50 3.45 5.84
C GLY A 75 19.74 3.91 4.41
N ALA A 76 20.87 3.49 3.84
CA ALA A 76 21.33 3.85 2.51
C ALA A 76 22.02 2.65 1.86
N HIS A 77 22.24 2.71 0.54
CA HIS A 77 23.00 1.69 -0.16
C HIS A 77 24.46 1.65 0.37
N PRO A 78 25.07 0.47 0.60
CA PRO A 78 26.41 0.37 1.21
C PRO A 78 27.53 1.12 0.48
N THR A 79 27.38 1.39 -0.82
CA THR A 79 28.36 2.17 -1.59
C THR A 79 28.32 3.67 -1.31
N ALA A 80 27.35 4.15 -0.53
CA ALA A 80 27.11 5.57 -0.23
C ALA A 80 26.81 6.46 -1.46
N LEU A 81 26.54 5.87 -2.63
CA LEU A 81 26.13 6.61 -3.83
C LEU A 81 24.63 6.95 -3.86
N LEU A 82 23.84 6.23 -3.06
CA LEU A 82 22.38 6.36 -2.99
C LEU A 82 21.95 6.17 -1.53
N GLY A 83 21.19 7.13 -1.00
CA GLY A 83 20.63 7.14 0.34
C GLY A 83 19.44 8.07 0.41
#